data_AF-A0A929TWJ5-F1
#
_entry.id   AF-A0A929TWJ5-F1
#
_cell.length_a   1.000
_cell.length_b   1.000
_cell.length_c   1.000
_cell.angle_alpha   90.00
_cell.angle_beta   90.00
_cell.angle_gamma   90.00
#
_symmetry.space_group_name_H-M   'P 1'
#
loop_
_entity.id
_entity.type
_entity.pdbx_description
1 polymer ?
#
loop_
_entity_poly.entity_id
_entity_poly.type
_entity_poly.pdbx_seq_one_letter_code
_entity_poly.pdbx_strand_id
1 'polypeptide(L)'
;VDIGVRVELPAEIFRHLTDELYESKIVYRTEKYQDLVRTFCMNPKGAVVNENTNGIVTVNGHSYEDPALQTENTNFALLVSKHFTEPFKDSNGYGESIARLSNMLGGGVMVQRFGDLIRGQRSSAGRLNKSFMTPTLTATPGDLSLVIPKRILDDIIEMIYALDKIAPGTAGDETLLYGVEVKFYNMEVELDNNLETIHKDLYVIGDGSGVTHSLSHASASGVFVARHILGK
;
A
#
# COMPACT_ATOMS: atom_id res chain seq x y z
N VAL A 1 -9.70 4.26 -6.58
CA VAL A 1 -8.70 4.63 -5.55
C VAL A 1 -8.51 3.43 -4.65
N ASP A 2 -7.27 3.17 -4.22
CA ASP A 2 -6.99 2.14 -3.24
C ASP A 2 -6.61 2.78 -1.92
N ILE A 3 -7.16 2.23 -0.83
CA ILE A 3 -6.91 2.70 0.53
C ILE A 3 -6.62 1.50 1.41
N GLY A 4 -5.65 1.65 2.29
CA GLY A 4 -5.49 0.75 3.41
C GLY A 4 -4.30 1.11 4.28
N VAL A 5 -3.50 0.11 4.60
CA VAL A 5 -2.40 0.21 5.58
C VAL A 5 -1.14 -0.44 5.06
N ARG A 6 0.00 0.02 5.55
CA ARG A 6 1.23 -0.77 5.53
C ARG A 6 1.24 -1.70 6.73
N VAL A 7 1.43 -2.98 6.49
CA VAL A 7 1.67 -3.99 7.53
C VAL A 7 3.16 -4.15 7.68
N GLU A 8 3.66 -4.16 8.91
CA GLU A 8 5.02 -4.54 9.27
C GLU A 8 4.98 -5.64 10.33
N LEU A 9 5.82 -6.66 10.14
CA LEU A 9 5.91 -7.84 11.00
C LEU A 9 7.32 -8.47 10.86
N PRO A 10 7.75 -9.33 11.81
CA PRO A 10 9.03 -10.03 11.68
C PRO A 10 9.18 -10.77 10.35
N ALA A 11 10.32 -10.59 9.67
CA ALA A 11 10.53 -11.14 8.32
C ALA A 11 10.35 -12.67 8.26
N GLU A 12 10.70 -13.37 9.34
CA GLU A 12 10.59 -14.83 9.45
C GLU A 12 9.16 -15.37 9.23
N ILE A 13 8.11 -14.58 9.55
CA ILE A 13 6.71 -15.02 9.40
C ILE A 13 6.32 -15.26 7.94
N PHE A 14 6.87 -14.47 7.02
CA PHE A 14 6.60 -14.59 5.58
C PHE A 14 7.76 -15.22 4.81
N ARG A 15 8.83 -15.62 5.49
CA ARG A 15 10.07 -16.04 4.86
C ARG A 15 9.88 -17.19 3.87
N HIS A 16 9.06 -18.18 4.21
CA HIS A 16 8.74 -19.32 3.34
C HIS A 16 8.03 -18.91 2.05
N LEU A 17 7.40 -17.73 2.01
CA LEU A 17 6.82 -17.14 0.81
C LEU A 17 7.82 -16.25 0.10
N THR A 18 8.53 -15.37 0.82
CA THR A 18 9.42 -14.36 0.23
C THR A 18 10.70 -14.92 -0.34
N ASP A 19 11.22 -16.01 0.23
CA ASP A 19 12.45 -16.67 -0.25
C ASP A 19 12.19 -17.35 -1.61
N GLU A 20 10.97 -17.85 -1.83
CA GLU A 20 10.56 -18.48 -3.10
C GLU A 20 9.99 -17.47 -4.11
N LEU A 21 9.23 -16.49 -3.61
CA LEU A 21 8.54 -15.45 -4.37
C LEU A 21 8.82 -14.10 -3.71
N TYR A 22 9.78 -13.34 -4.26
CA TYR A 22 10.17 -12.02 -3.74
C TYR A 22 8.94 -11.15 -3.36
N GLU A 23 7.92 -11.16 -4.21
CA GLU A 23 6.62 -10.56 -3.92
C GLU A 23 5.48 -11.56 -4.08
N SER A 24 4.82 -11.89 -2.97
CA SER A 24 3.59 -12.68 -2.98
C SER A 24 2.38 -11.79 -3.28
N LYS A 25 1.78 -11.97 -4.47
CA LYS A 25 0.54 -11.29 -4.89
C LYS A 25 -0.68 -12.08 -4.41
N ILE A 26 -1.17 -11.77 -3.22
CA ILE A 26 -2.29 -12.45 -2.59
C ILE A 26 -3.52 -11.55 -2.68
N VAL A 27 -4.65 -12.13 -3.10
CA VAL A 27 -5.95 -11.46 -3.12
C VAL A 27 -6.93 -12.28 -2.30
N TYR A 28 -7.63 -11.60 -1.39
CA TYR A 28 -8.67 -12.17 -0.56
C TYR A 28 -10.00 -11.47 -0.83
N ARG A 29 -11.07 -12.24 -0.89
CA ARG A 29 -12.44 -11.74 -0.97
C ARG A 29 -13.04 -11.79 0.44
N THR A 30 -13.39 -10.65 1.01
CA THR A 30 -13.94 -10.55 2.36
C THR A 30 -15.31 -11.22 2.45
N GLU A 31 -15.60 -11.87 3.56
CA GLU A 31 -16.87 -12.58 3.73
C GLU A 31 -18.00 -11.57 3.90
N LYS A 32 -17.77 -10.53 4.72
CA LYS A 32 -18.80 -9.59 5.12
C LYS A 32 -19.23 -8.64 4.00
N TYR A 33 -18.27 -8.07 3.28
CA TYR A 33 -18.54 -7.03 2.28
C TYR A 33 -18.31 -7.47 0.85
N GLN A 34 -17.73 -8.67 0.65
CA GLN A 34 -17.42 -9.20 -0.68
C GLN A 34 -16.44 -8.30 -1.45
N ASP A 35 -15.64 -7.52 -0.72
CA ASP A 35 -14.61 -6.65 -1.24
C ASP A 35 -13.32 -7.44 -1.48
N LEU A 36 -12.53 -6.99 -2.45
CA LEU A 36 -11.20 -7.54 -2.68
C LEU A 36 -10.17 -6.74 -1.90
N VAL A 37 -9.40 -7.46 -1.08
CA VAL A 37 -8.21 -6.94 -0.40
C VAL A 37 -7.00 -7.63 -0.99
N ARG A 38 -5.97 -6.86 -1.33
CA ARG A 38 -4.76 -7.40 -1.95
C ARG A 38 -3.50 -6.97 -1.23
N THR A 39 -2.50 -7.84 -1.22
CA THR A 39 -1.13 -7.45 -0.90
C THR A 39 -0.56 -6.59 -2.04
N PHE A 40 0.29 -5.64 -1.68
CA PHE A 40 0.95 -4.79 -2.66
C PHE A 40 2.31 -4.31 -2.17
N CYS A 41 3.28 -4.27 -3.07
CA CYS A 41 4.62 -3.74 -2.83
C CYS A 41 5.24 -4.44 -1.60
N MET A 42 5.38 -5.76 -1.68
CA MET A 42 6.05 -6.51 -0.61
C MET A 42 7.53 -6.16 -0.57
N ASN A 43 8.05 -5.94 0.63
CA ASN A 43 9.40 -5.50 0.91
C ASN A 43 10.04 -6.40 1.98
N PRO A 44 10.54 -7.58 1.57
CA PRO A 44 11.24 -8.50 2.46
C PRO A 44 12.47 -7.83 3.08
N LYS A 45 12.61 -7.91 4.41
CA LYS A 45 13.71 -7.28 5.16
C LYS A 45 13.87 -5.77 4.88
N GLY A 46 12.76 -5.13 4.51
CA GLY A 46 12.71 -3.72 4.12
C GLY A 46 12.32 -2.80 5.28
N ALA A 47 12.09 -1.54 4.96
CA ALA A 47 11.61 -0.54 5.90
C ALA A 47 10.32 0.11 5.40
N VAL A 48 9.47 0.48 6.36
CA VAL A 48 8.32 1.35 6.12
C VAL A 48 8.85 2.79 5.95
N VAL A 49 8.30 3.53 4.99
CA VAL A 49 8.66 4.94 4.78
C VAL A 49 7.45 5.82 4.62
N ASN A 50 7.65 7.11 4.83
CA ASN A 50 6.68 8.12 4.47
C ASN A 50 6.85 8.54 3.00
N GLU A 51 5.74 8.89 2.37
CA GLU A 51 5.67 9.50 1.05
C GLU A 51 4.97 10.86 1.21
N ASN A 52 5.45 11.90 0.55
CA ASN A 52 4.86 13.24 0.61
C ASN A 52 4.45 13.68 -0.79
N THR A 53 3.15 13.81 -1.00
CA THR A 53 2.56 14.28 -2.25
C THR A 53 1.72 15.51 -1.96
N ASN A 54 2.13 16.66 -2.47
CA ASN A 54 1.41 17.94 -2.31
C ASN A 54 1.12 18.31 -0.84
N GLY A 55 2.06 18.00 0.07
CA GLY A 55 1.93 18.28 1.50
C GLY A 55 1.06 17.28 2.26
N ILE A 56 0.58 16.23 1.60
CA ILE A 56 -0.10 15.10 2.24
C ILE A 56 0.93 14.00 2.46
N VAL A 57 1.05 13.53 3.69
CA VAL A 57 1.98 12.46 4.08
C VAL A 57 1.24 11.13 4.13
N THR A 58 1.59 10.20 3.25
CA THR A 58 1.09 8.82 3.25
C THR A 58 2.20 7.85 3.65
N VAL A 59 1.85 6.57 3.81
CA VAL A 59 2.84 5.51 4.05
C VAL A 59 3.10 4.69 2.79
N ASN A 60 4.33 4.21 2.67
CA ASN A 60 4.81 3.29 1.64
C ASN A 60 5.90 2.40 2.25
N GLY A 61 6.68 1.69 1.44
CA GLY A 61 7.83 0.92 1.91
C GLY A 61 8.83 0.63 0.81
N HIS A 62 10.03 0.24 1.20
CA HIS A 62 11.12 -0.10 0.31
C HIS A 62 12.01 -1.18 0.92
N SER A 63 12.88 -1.76 0.10
CA SER A 63 13.91 -2.71 0.51
C SER A 63 15.26 -2.24 -0.01
N TYR A 64 16.33 -2.61 0.69
CA TYR A 64 17.70 -2.34 0.24
C TYR A 64 18.28 -3.58 -0.42
N GLU A 65 19.02 -3.38 -1.51
CA GLU A 65 19.81 -4.45 -2.14
C GLU A 65 20.99 -4.86 -1.24
N ASP A 66 21.62 -3.88 -0.57
CA ASP A 66 22.73 -4.12 0.36
C ASP A 66 22.25 -4.87 1.61
N PRO A 67 22.74 -6.11 1.87
CA PRO A 67 22.38 -6.87 3.06
C PRO A 67 22.71 -6.16 4.37
N ALA A 68 23.68 -5.25 4.40
CA ALA A 68 24.03 -4.49 5.61
C ALA A 68 22.97 -3.47 6.02
N LEU A 69 22.07 -3.09 5.09
CA LEU A 69 20.98 -2.15 5.32
C LEU A 69 19.63 -2.85 5.52
N GLN A 70 19.60 -4.18 5.44
CA GLN A 70 18.39 -4.96 5.67
C GLN A 70 17.93 -4.85 7.13
N THR A 71 16.61 -4.93 7.31
CA THR A 71 15.97 -4.94 8.62
C THR A 71 15.55 -6.37 8.99
N GLU A 72 15.19 -6.58 10.26
CA GLU A 72 14.61 -7.84 10.74
C GLU A 72 13.11 -7.98 10.41
N ASN A 73 12.52 -6.97 9.77
CA ASN A 73 11.10 -6.89 9.48
C ASN A 73 10.82 -7.00 7.98
N THR A 74 9.67 -7.56 7.65
CA THR A 74 9.09 -7.44 6.30
C THR A 74 7.91 -6.50 6.36
N ASN A 75 7.65 -5.78 5.27
CA ASN A 75 6.46 -4.95 5.17
C ASN A 75 5.79 -5.07 3.81
N PHE A 76 4.47 -4.88 3.78
CA PHE A 76 3.67 -4.87 2.57
C PHE A 76 2.40 -4.05 2.80
N ALA A 77 1.81 -3.52 1.75
CA ALA A 77 0.53 -2.84 1.85
C ALA A 77 -0.63 -3.84 1.76
N LEU A 78 -1.68 -3.62 2.54
CA LEU A 78 -3.00 -4.20 2.33
C LEU A 78 -3.91 -3.11 1.78
N LEU A 79 -4.40 -3.31 0.57
CA LEU A 79 -5.17 -2.32 -0.17
C LEU A 79 -6.56 -2.85 -0.48
N VAL A 80 -7.57 -2.03 -0.21
CA VAL A 80 -8.96 -2.25 -0.62
C VAL A 80 -9.29 -1.30 -1.76
N SER A 81 -9.66 -1.85 -2.91
CA SER A 81 -10.04 -1.06 -4.08
C SER A 81 -11.49 -0.58 -3.97
N LYS A 82 -11.70 0.73 -4.19
CA LYS A 82 -13.03 1.32 -4.31
C LYS A 82 -13.21 1.95 -5.69
N HIS A 83 -14.23 1.45 -6.39
CA HIS A 83 -14.75 1.99 -7.64
C HIS A 83 -16.02 2.76 -7.33
N PHE A 84 -15.90 4.08 -7.32
CA PHE A 84 -17.06 4.94 -7.18
C PHE A 84 -17.74 5.13 -8.54
N THR A 85 -19.06 5.20 -8.51
CA THR A 85 -19.91 5.49 -9.66
C THR A 85 -20.63 6.82 -9.40
N GLU A 86 -21.81 7.04 -9.98
CA GLU A 86 -22.58 8.24 -9.70
C GLU A 86 -23.12 8.29 -8.25
N PRO A 87 -23.28 9.49 -7.66
CA PRO A 87 -22.98 10.82 -8.21
C PRO A 87 -21.52 11.26 -8.00
N PHE A 88 -20.66 10.40 -7.46
CA PHE A 88 -19.34 10.77 -6.97
C PHE A 88 -18.24 10.52 -8.01
N LYS A 89 -17.50 11.57 -8.40
CA LYS A 89 -16.50 11.50 -9.47
C LYS A 89 -15.06 11.78 -9.02
N ASP A 90 -14.85 12.13 -7.76
CA ASP A 90 -13.55 12.59 -7.26
C ASP A 90 -12.87 11.56 -6.34
N SER A 91 -12.51 10.41 -6.91
CA SER A 91 -11.85 9.33 -6.16
C SER A 91 -10.51 9.76 -5.52
N ASN A 92 -9.79 10.69 -6.16
CA ASN A 92 -8.52 11.19 -5.63
C ASN A 92 -8.76 12.11 -4.44
N GLY A 93 -9.71 13.05 -4.53
CA GLY A 93 -10.11 13.90 -3.40
C GLY A 93 -10.62 13.10 -2.19
N TYR A 94 -11.28 11.96 -2.40
CA TYR A 94 -11.63 11.03 -1.32
C TYR A 94 -10.38 10.47 -0.61
N GLY A 95 -9.42 9.94 -1.38
CA GLY A 95 -8.17 9.42 -0.83
C GLY A 95 -7.35 10.49 -0.11
N GLU A 96 -7.23 11.68 -0.70
CA GLU A 96 -6.57 12.83 -0.09
C GLU A 96 -7.23 13.24 1.22
N SER A 97 -8.56 13.26 1.28
CA SER A 97 -9.31 13.64 2.48
C SER A 97 -9.04 12.70 3.64
N ILE A 98 -8.97 11.38 3.38
CA ILE A 98 -8.63 10.37 4.39
C ILE A 98 -7.18 10.53 4.86
N ALA A 99 -6.24 10.73 3.94
CA ALA A 99 -4.84 10.94 4.29
C ALA A 99 -4.65 12.23 5.12
N ARG A 100 -5.35 13.32 4.75
CA ARG A 100 -5.35 14.58 5.52
C ARG A 100 -5.92 14.39 6.92
N LEU A 101 -6.98 13.60 7.08
CA LEU A 101 -7.52 13.27 8.41
C LEU A 101 -6.48 12.53 9.27
N SER A 102 -5.74 11.58 8.67
CA SER A 102 -4.64 10.91 9.36
C SER A 102 -3.51 11.86 9.74
N ASN A 103 -3.10 12.76 8.85
CA ASN A 103 -2.07 13.75 9.15
C ASN A 103 -2.53 14.74 10.23
N MET A 104 -3.82 15.10 10.27
CA MET A 104 -4.39 15.96 11.30
C MET A 104 -4.28 15.34 12.70
N LEU A 105 -4.54 14.03 12.81
CA LEU A 105 -4.51 13.33 14.10
C LEU A 105 -3.10 12.86 14.50
N GLY A 106 -2.27 12.47 13.52
CA GLY A 106 -0.95 11.89 13.74
C GLY A 106 0.22 12.87 13.56
N GLY A 107 0.01 14.05 12.98
CA GLY A 107 1.10 14.94 12.52
C GLY A 107 1.92 14.37 11.35
N GLY A 108 1.41 13.32 10.69
CA GLY A 108 2.11 12.53 9.69
C GLY A 108 1.52 11.12 9.59
N VAL A 109 2.38 10.11 9.44
CA VAL A 109 2.00 8.69 9.47
C VAL A 109 1.65 8.27 10.89
N MET A 110 0.55 7.52 11.03
CA MET A 110 0.11 6.94 12.29
C MET A 110 0.44 5.45 12.34
N VAL A 111 0.85 4.94 13.50
CA VAL A 111 1.09 3.51 13.71
C VAL A 111 0.20 2.97 14.83
N GLN A 112 -0.36 1.78 14.62
CA GLN A 112 -1.13 1.05 15.63
C GLN A 112 -0.77 -0.43 15.60
N ARG A 113 -0.62 -1.03 16.78
CA ARG A 113 -0.49 -2.48 16.90
C ARG A 113 -1.81 -3.14 16.56
N PHE A 114 -1.77 -4.22 15.79
CA PHE A 114 -2.96 -4.97 15.41
C PHE A 114 -3.72 -5.45 16.65
N GLY A 115 -3.01 -5.92 17.69
CA GLY A 115 -3.63 -6.30 18.95
C GLY A 115 -4.36 -5.15 19.66
N ASP A 116 -3.83 -3.92 19.61
CA ASP A 116 -4.50 -2.75 20.19
C ASP A 116 -5.76 -2.39 19.37
N LEU A 117 -5.67 -2.45 18.03
CA LEU A 117 -6.80 -2.23 17.13
C LEU A 117 -7.97 -3.19 17.42
N ILE A 118 -7.69 -4.50 17.53
CA ILE A 118 -8.72 -5.52 17.82
C ILE A 118 -9.40 -5.29 19.18
N ARG A 119 -8.66 -4.77 20.16
CA ARG A 119 -9.18 -4.43 21.49
C ARG A 119 -9.92 -3.08 21.52
N GLY A 120 -9.98 -2.35 20.40
CA GLY A 120 -10.56 -1.01 20.34
C GLY A 120 -9.76 0.01 21.16
N GLN A 121 -8.43 -0.14 21.19
CA GLN A 121 -7.53 0.69 21.99
C GLN A 121 -6.54 1.43 21.09
N ARG A 122 -6.27 2.68 21.45
CA ARG A 122 -5.19 3.46 20.87
C ARG A 122 -3.82 2.88 21.28
N SER A 123 -2.90 2.73 20.33
CA SER A 123 -1.50 2.44 20.66
C SER A 123 -0.79 3.66 21.26
N SER A 124 0.13 3.42 22.19
CA SER A 124 0.94 4.48 22.82
C SER A 124 2.43 4.17 22.68
N ALA A 125 3.28 5.19 22.83
CA ALA A 125 4.73 5.00 22.80
C ALA A 125 5.20 3.95 23.82
N GLY A 126 4.62 3.95 25.03
CA GLY A 126 4.93 2.95 26.06
C GLY A 126 4.47 1.52 25.71
N ARG A 127 3.47 1.36 24.85
CA ARG A 127 3.05 0.04 24.33
C ARG A 127 3.96 -0.44 23.22
N LEU A 128 4.30 0.44 22.27
CA LEU A 128 5.27 0.12 21.21
C LEU A 128 6.65 -0.22 21.77
N ASN A 129 7.12 0.51 22.78
CA ASN A 129 8.43 0.23 23.42
C ASN A 129 8.46 -1.09 24.22
N LYS A 130 7.29 -1.68 24.52
CA LYS A 130 7.17 -3.00 25.15
C LYS A 130 6.96 -4.12 24.12
N SER A 131 6.90 -3.76 22.84
CA SER A 131 6.81 -4.73 21.75
C SER A 131 8.12 -5.50 21.62
N PHE A 132 8.03 -6.75 21.16
CA PHE A 132 9.20 -7.55 20.77
C PHE A 132 9.74 -7.15 19.40
N MET A 133 9.02 -6.30 18.66
CA MET A 133 9.42 -5.78 17.37
C MET A 133 9.73 -4.29 17.47
N THR A 134 10.79 -3.86 16.79
CA THR A 134 11.13 -2.45 16.65
C THR A 134 10.56 -1.93 15.33
N PRO A 135 9.67 -0.90 15.35
CA PRO A 135 9.20 -0.21 14.15
C PRO A 135 10.36 0.26 13.27
N THR A 136 10.31 0.05 11.95
CA THR A 136 11.33 0.63 11.05
C THR A 136 11.09 2.11 10.77
N LEU A 137 9.83 2.54 10.78
CA LEU A 137 9.44 3.95 10.67
C LEU A 137 9.13 4.55 12.05
N THR A 138 9.76 5.68 12.37
CA THR A 138 9.34 6.53 13.48
C THR A 138 8.02 7.22 13.11
N ALA A 139 6.91 6.66 13.58
CA ALA A 139 5.55 7.16 13.35
C ALA A 139 4.82 7.47 14.67
N THR A 140 3.77 8.28 14.60
CA THR A 140 3.00 8.66 15.78
C THR A 140 2.08 7.50 16.19
N PRO A 141 2.17 6.97 17.42
CA PRO A 141 1.24 5.95 17.89
C PRO A 141 -0.19 6.50 17.91
N GLY A 142 -1.17 5.73 17.43
CA GLY A 142 -2.54 6.22 17.33
C GLY A 142 -3.61 5.15 17.19
N ASP A 143 -4.75 5.56 16.65
CA ASP A 143 -5.94 4.73 16.47
C ASP A 143 -6.45 4.89 15.03
N LEU A 144 -6.16 3.88 14.20
CA LEU A 144 -6.52 3.86 12.80
C LEU A 144 -8.04 3.80 12.59
N SER A 145 -8.81 3.37 13.60
CA SER A 145 -10.27 3.32 13.51
C SER A 145 -10.94 4.70 13.46
N LEU A 146 -10.21 5.76 13.83
CA LEU A 146 -10.66 7.14 13.73
C LEU A 146 -10.41 7.76 12.34
N VAL A 147 -9.61 7.12 11.49
CA VAL A 147 -9.18 7.67 10.18
C VAL A 147 -9.60 6.80 9.01
N ILE A 148 -9.51 5.48 9.13
CA ILE A 148 -9.88 4.55 8.06
C ILE A 148 -11.39 4.28 8.13
N PRO A 149 -12.13 4.43 7.01
CA PRO A 149 -13.55 4.09 6.96
C PRO A 149 -13.80 2.66 7.44
N LYS A 150 -14.82 2.48 8.28
CA LYS A 150 -15.14 1.20 8.93
C LYS A 150 -15.08 -0.02 7.99
N ARG A 151 -15.70 0.09 6.81
CA ARG A 151 -15.75 -1.02 5.82
C ARG A 151 -14.34 -1.46 5.41
N ILE A 152 -13.48 -0.49 5.08
CA ILE A 152 -12.09 -0.74 4.66
C ILE A 152 -11.28 -1.32 5.82
N LEU A 153 -11.49 -0.82 7.04
CA LEU A 153 -10.80 -1.33 8.23
C LEU A 153 -11.21 -2.77 8.56
N ASP A 154 -12.52 -3.07 8.52
CA ASP A 154 -13.04 -4.43 8.69
C ASP A 154 -12.46 -5.37 7.61
N ASP A 155 -12.41 -4.93 6.34
CA ASP A 155 -11.83 -5.70 5.24
C ASP A 155 -10.35 -6.04 5.49
N ILE A 156 -9.57 -5.06 5.96
CA ILE A 156 -8.14 -5.25 6.32
C ILE A 156 -8.00 -6.23 7.48
N ILE A 157 -8.84 -6.14 8.51
CA ILE A 157 -8.82 -7.06 9.65
C ILE A 157 -9.11 -8.49 9.18
N GLU A 158 -10.14 -8.68 8.34
CA GLU A 158 -10.45 -10.00 7.76
C GLU A 158 -9.27 -10.57 6.95
N MET A 159 -8.62 -9.73 6.13
CA MET A 159 -7.44 -10.12 5.35
C MET A 159 -6.26 -10.51 6.25
N ILE A 160 -6.00 -9.79 7.34
CA ILE A 160 -4.93 -10.14 8.30
C ILE A 160 -5.16 -11.53 8.91
N TYR A 161 -6.40 -11.83 9.33
CA TYR A 161 -6.74 -13.18 9.83
C TYR A 161 -6.67 -14.25 8.73
N ALA A 162 -6.97 -13.90 7.48
CA ALA A 162 -6.83 -14.84 6.37
C ALA A 162 -5.35 -15.14 6.07
N LEU A 163 -4.50 -14.11 6.06
CA LEU A 163 -3.05 -14.26 5.90
C LEU A 163 -2.42 -15.09 7.02
N ASP A 164 -2.92 -14.95 8.26
CA ASP A 164 -2.43 -15.75 9.39
C ASP A 164 -2.56 -17.26 9.19
N LYS A 165 -3.52 -17.72 8.36
CA LYS A 165 -3.67 -19.14 8.02
C LYS A 165 -2.56 -19.69 7.12
N ILE A 166 -1.90 -18.83 6.33
CA ILE A 166 -0.83 -19.21 5.39
C ILE A 166 0.55 -18.73 5.84
N ALA A 167 0.60 -17.72 6.70
CA ALA A 167 1.79 -17.16 7.33
C ALA A 167 1.49 -16.94 8.83
N PRO A 168 1.52 -18.01 9.65
CA PRO A 168 1.16 -17.95 11.07
C PRO A 168 1.99 -16.94 11.85
N GLY A 169 1.31 -16.06 12.60
CA GLY A 169 1.91 -14.92 13.28
C GLY A 169 1.55 -13.57 12.65
N THR A 170 0.95 -13.56 11.45
CA THR A 170 0.48 -12.33 10.79
C THR A 170 -0.55 -11.58 11.65
N ALA A 171 -1.46 -12.31 12.31
CA ALA A 171 -2.46 -11.73 13.21
C ALA A 171 -1.94 -11.56 14.65
N GLY A 172 -0.61 -11.51 14.85
CA GLY A 172 0.00 -11.31 16.15
C GLY A 172 -0.31 -9.94 16.75
N ASP A 173 -0.35 -9.88 18.09
CA ASP A 173 -0.63 -8.63 18.84
C ASP A 173 0.36 -7.50 18.50
N GLU A 174 1.60 -7.86 18.13
CA GLU A 174 2.70 -6.94 17.85
C GLU A 174 2.84 -6.60 16.36
N THR A 175 2.02 -7.18 15.46
CA THR A 175 1.97 -6.75 14.06
C THR A 175 1.62 -5.27 13.99
N LEU A 176 2.38 -4.48 13.24
CA LEU A 176 2.19 -3.04 13.15
C LEU A 176 1.44 -2.67 11.89
N LEU A 177 0.46 -1.78 12.05
CA LEU A 177 -0.31 -1.19 10.97
C LEU A 177 0.00 0.29 10.90
N TYR A 178 0.46 0.74 9.74
CA TYR A 178 0.74 2.14 9.46
C TYR A 178 -0.32 2.69 8.53
N GLY A 179 -0.88 3.83 8.90
CA GLY A 179 -1.93 4.49 8.14
C GLY A 179 -1.57 5.92 7.73
N VAL A 180 -2.09 6.39 6.59
CA VAL A 180 -2.92 5.67 5.60
C VAL A 180 -2.09 5.42 4.35
N GLU A 181 -2.16 4.21 3.81
CA GLU A 181 -1.60 3.93 2.48
C GLU A 181 -2.69 4.22 1.45
N VAL A 182 -2.41 5.17 0.55
CA VAL A 182 -3.33 5.57 -0.51
C VAL A 182 -2.60 5.43 -1.84
N LYS A 183 -3.19 4.71 -2.79
CA LYS A 183 -2.72 4.69 -4.17
C LYS A 183 -3.73 5.39 -5.06
N PHE A 184 -3.28 6.52 -5.59
CA PHE A 184 -4.00 7.32 -6.57
C PHE A 184 -3.82 6.68 -7.94
N TYR A 185 -4.92 6.48 -8.65
CA TYR A 185 -4.87 6.02 -10.02
C TYR A 185 -5.00 7.23 -10.93
N ASN A 186 -4.13 7.30 -11.93
CA ASN A 186 -4.18 8.34 -12.94
C ASN A 186 -5.44 8.17 -13.80
N MET A 187 -5.85 9.27 -14.44
CA MET A 187 -6.79 9.17 -15.55
C MET A 187 -6.11 8.42 -16.70
N GLU A 188 -6.81 7.44 -17.26
CA GLU A 188 -6.35 6.75 -18.47
C GLU A 188 -6.51 7.70 -19.65
N VAL A 189 -5.40 7.99 -20.33
CA VAL A 189 -5.42 8.79 -21.56
C VAL A 189 -5.92 7.90 -22.69
N GLU A 190 -6.82 8.42 -23.53
CA GLU A 190 -7.26 7.70 -24.72
C GLU A 190 -6.10 7.59 -25.72
N LEU A 191 -5.68 6.37 -26.01
CA LEU A 191 -4.55 6.04 -26.86
C LEU A 191 -4.92 4.98 -27.90
N ASP A 192 -4.24 5.02 -29.04
CA ASP A 192 -4.31 3.97 -30.05
C ASP A 192 -3.34 2.80 -29.74
N ASN A 193 -3.25 1.82 -30.66
CA ASN A 193 -2.35 0.67 -30.51
C ASN A 193 -0.85 1.02 -30.58
N ASN A 194 -0.51 2.25 -30.97
CA ASN A 194 0.85 2.77 -31.01
C ASN A 194 1.18 3.63 -29.79
N LEU A 195 0.27 3.72 -28.81
CA LEU A 195 0.35 4.62 -27.65
C LEU A 195 0.35 6.10 -28.05
N GLU A 196 -0.25 6.41 -29.19
CA GLU A 196 -0.44 7.76 -29.70
C GLU A 196 -1.81 8.29 -29.26
N THR A 197 -1.87 9.57 -28.91
CA THR A 197 -3.13 10.24 -28.56
C THR A 197 -3.95 10.56 -29.81
N ILE A 198 -5.14 11.13 -29.62
CA ILE A 198 -5.92 11.74 -30.71
C ILE A 198 -5.17 12.85 -31.46
N HIS A 199 -4.10 13.39 -30.87
CA HIS A 199 -3.21 14.36 -31.49
C HIS A 199 -2.02 13.64 -32.10
N LYS A 200 -1.86 13.84 -33.41
CA LYS A 200 -0.77 13.25 -34.17
C LYS A 200 0.60 13.65 -33.61
N ASP A 201 1.52 12.69 -33.59
CA ASP A 201 2.90 12.78 -33.11
C ASP A 201 3.02 13.08 -31.60
N LEU A 202 1.92 12.96 -30.85
CA LEU A 202 1.90 13.07 -29.38
C LEU A 202 1.65 11.69 -28.76
N TYR A 203 2.69 11.15 -28.14
CA TYR A 203 2.67 9.85 -27.47
C TYR A 203 2.65 10.01 -25.95
N VAL A 204 1.89 9.16 -25.26
CA VAL A 204 1.89 9.10 -23.81
C VAL A 204 2.22 7.67 -23.39
N ILE A 205 3.28 7.51 -22.59
CA ILE A 205 3.86 6.22 -22.22
C ILE A 205 4.10 6.15 -20.71
N GLY A 206 4.48 4.97 -20.24
CA GLY A 206 4.75 4.76 -18.82
C GLY A 206 3.50 4.95 -17.96
N ASP A 207 3.69 5.03 -16.65
CA ASP A 207 2.56 5.10 -15.71
C ASP A 207 1.77 6.42 -15.82
N GLY A 208 2.34 7.43 -16.48
CA GLY A 208 1.65 8.68 -16.85
C GLY A 208 0.55 8.51 -17.90
N SER A 209 0.56 7.42 -18.67
CA SER A 209 -0.53 7.07 -19.59
C SER A 209 -1.78 6.55 -18.89
N GLY A 210 -1.63 6.03 -17.66
CA GLY A 210 -2.67 5.27 -16.97
C GLY A 210 -2.81 3.81 -17.43
N VAL A 211 -2.12 3.38 -18.49
CA VAL A 211 -2.19 2.01 -19.04
C VAL A 211 -1.31 1.02 -18.24
N THR A 212 -0.31 1.52 -17.53
CA THR A 212 0.64 0.72 -16.74
C THR A 212 0.83 1.29 -15.34
N HIS A 213 1.20 0.41 -14.41
CA HIS A 213 1.62 0.72 -13.03
C HIS A 213 2.82 -0.15 -12.61
N SER A 214 3.69 -0.48 -13.57
CA SER A 214 4.83 -1.38 -13.38
C SER A 214 6.06 -0.79 -14.05
N LEU A 215 7.21 -0.85 -13.36
CA LEU A 215 8.50 -0.42 -13.90
C LEU A 215 8.84 -1.12 -15.22
N SER A 216 8.56 -2.42 -15.33
CA SER A 216 8.89 -3.19 -16.53
C SER A 216 7.98 -2.82 -17.72
N HIS A 217 6.68 -2.69 -17.49
CA HIS A 217 5.73 -2.27 -18.52
C HIS A 217 5.95 -0.80 -18.93
N ALA A 218 6.22 0.08 -17.98
CA ALA A 218 6.56 1.46 -18.26
C ALA A 218 7.82 1.57 -19.13
N SER A 219 8.87 0.81 -18.79
CA SER A 219 10.09 0.74 -19.60
C SER A 219 9.83 0.16 -20.99
N ALA A 220 9.05 -0.92 -21.08
CA ALA A 220 8.70 -1.55 -22.35
C ALA A 220 7.92 -0.60 -23.28
N SER A 221 6.98 0.18 -22.73
CA SER A 221 6.21 1.17 -23.50
C SER A 221 7.10 2.24 -24.13
N GLY A 222 8.14 2.69 -23.42
CA GLY A 222 9.11 3.64 -23.96
C GLY A 222 9.95 3.05 -25.09
N VAL A 223 10.40 1.80 -24.95
CA VAL A 223 11.12 1.11 -26.03
C VAL A 223 10.23 0.89 -27.25
N PHE A 224 8.96 0.53 -27.04
CA PHE A 224 7.98 0.31 -28.09
C PHE A 224 7.74 1.58 -28.92
N VAL A 225 7.41 2.69 -28.27
CA VAL A 225 7.18 3.98 -28.97
C VAL A 225 8.44 4.47 -29.67
N ALA A 226 9.61 4.33 -29.03
CA ALA A 226 10.88 4.72 -29.67
C ALA A 226 11.14 3.93 -30.97
N ARG A 227 10.81 2.63 -31.01
CA ARG A 227 10.93 1.81 -32.23
C ARG A 227 9.91 2.22 -33.29
N HIS A 228 8.67 2.46 -32.88
CA HIS A 228 7.60 2.92 -33.77
C HIS A 228 7.98 4.23 -34.47
N ILE A 229 8.44 5.24 -33.71
CA ILE A 229 8.89 6.53 -34.25
C ILE A 229 10.07 6.36 -35.23
N LEU A 230 10.98 5.43 -34.94
CA LEU A 230 12.14 5.14 -35.79
C LEU A 230 11.80 4.23 -37.00
N GLY A 231 10.58 3.72 -37.11
CA GLY A 231 10.17 2.77 -38.15
C GLY A 231 10.91 1.42 -38.09
N LYS A 232 11.23 0.94 -36.88
CA LYS A 232 12.00 -0.30 -36.63
C LYS A 232 11.16 -1.44 -36.07
#